data_AF-A0A819JKG1-F1
#
_entry.id   AF-A0A819JKG1-F1
#
_cell.length_a   1.000
_cell.length_b   1.000
_cell.length_c   1.000
_cell.angle_alpha   90.00
_cell.angle_beta   90.00
_cell.angle_gamma   90.00
#
_symmetry.space_group_name_H-M   'P 1'
#
loop_
_entity.id
_entity.type
_entity.pdbx_description
1 polymer ?
#
loop_
_entity_poly.entity_id
_entity_poly.type
_entity_poly.pdbx_seq_one_letter_code
_entity_poly.pdbx_strand_id
1 'polypeptide(L)'
;MEGGDKSPYRILNKTLRSENRREAAPWFGFLKLFDTGLSKWPTVQECVWRGAHGDISQQFKEGDKLTWWSINYCSISLKVVQDFLGSEENTTLLMIEAENAKDISGYTNFPDGKEVLLHPGTQLRVKSNALHHKGGSDVVHLAEVYDSHEVQLPNAMAALKLSSKADNKNAI
;
A
#
# COMPACT_ATOMS: atom_id res chain seq x y z
N MET A 1 -16.37 -9.06 3.37
CA MET A 1 -15.98 -9.02 1.94
C MET A 1 -16.66 -10.15 1.20
N GLU A 2 -17.35 -9.86 0.10
CA GLU A 2 -17.91 -10.87 -0.78
C GLU A 2 -16.80 -11.81 -1.29
N GLY A 3 -17.07 -13.11 -1.33
CA GLY A 3 -16.15 -14.14 -1.83
C GLY A 3 -15.29 -14.87 -0.79
N GLY A 4 -15.31 -14.47 0.48
CA GLY A 4 -14.58 -15.15 1.56
C GLY A 4 -13.11 -15.38 1.19
N ASP A 5 -12.55 -16.55 1.52
CA ASP A 5 -11.15 -16.92 1.19
C ASP A 5 -10.83 -16.99 -0.31
N LYS A 6 -11.85 -16.99 -1.17
CA LYS A 6 -11.69 -17.05 -2.63
C LYS A 6 -11.75 -15.68 -3.29
N SER A 7 -11.85 -14.58 -2.52
CA SER A 7 -11.88 -13.25 -3.12
C SER A 7 -10.55 -12.94 -3.83
N PRO A 8 -10.57 -12.31 -5.01
CA PRO A 8 -9.34 -11.92 -5.72
C PRO A 8 -8.38 -11.13 -4.85
N TYR A 9 -8.90 -10.24 -4.00
CA TYR A 9 -8.12 -9.48 -3.03
C TYR A 9 -7.35 -10.38 -2.05
N ARG A 10 -7.98 -11.38 -1.44
CA ARG A 10 -7.31 -12.28 -0.49
C ARG A 10 -6.27 -13.15 -1.19
N ILE A 11 -6.58 -13.68 -2.37
CA ILE A 11 -5.65 -14.52 -3.14
C ILE A 11 -4.43 -13.69 -3.57
N LEU A 12 -4.65 -12.49 -4.11
CA LEU A 12 -3.57 -11.59 -4.48
C LEU A 12 -2.72 -11.20 -3.28
N ASN A 13 -3.30 -10.76 -2.17
CA ASN A 13 -2.52 -10.40 -0.98
C ASN A 13 -1.81 -11.59 -0.32
N LYS A 14 -2.31 -12.81 -0.46
CA LYS A 14 -1.57 -14.02 -0.08
C LYS A 14 -0.37 -14.23 -1.03
N THR A 15 -0.59 -14.06 -2.32
CA THR A 15 0.43 -14.23 -3.37
C THR A 15 1.56 -13.21 -3.21
N LEU A 16 1.23 -11.94 -2.96
CA LEU A 16 2.21 -10.87 -2.75
C LEU A 16 3.06 -11.05 -1.49
N ARG A 17 2.52 -11.71 -0.46
CA ARG A 17 3.27 -12.06 0.77
C ARG A 17 4.16 -13.29 0.61
N SER A 18 3.92 -14.12 -0.42
CA SER A 18 4.72 -15.32 -0.68
C SER A 18 6.15 -14.96 -1.07
N GLU A 19 7.14 -15.63 -0.49
CA GLU A 19 8.56 -15.47 -0.86
C GLU A 19 8.83 -15.95 -2.30
N ASN A 20 8.00 -16.86 -2.82
CA ASN A 20 8.10 -17.33 -4.19
C ASN A 20 7.55 -16.30 -5.18
N ARG A 21 8.43 -15.42 -5.66
CA ARG A 21 8.08 -14.32 -6.58
C ARG A 21 7.47 -14.79 -7.91
N ARG A 22 7.64 -16.06 -8.31
CA ARG A 22 7.01 -16.61 -9.52
C ARG A 22 5.49 -16.69 -9.38
N GLU A 23 4.97 -16.79 -8.16
CA GLU A 23 3.52 -16.85 -7.90
C GLU A 23 2.82 -15.53 -8.25
N ALA A 24 3.54 -14.41 -8.25
CA ALA A 24 2.99 -13.11 -8.64
C ALA A 24 2.84 -12.94 -10.16
N ALA A 25 3.49 -13.78 -10.97
CA ALA A 25 3.51 -13.62 -12.44
C ALA A 25 2.11 -13.58 -13.10
N PRO A 26 1.14 -14.44 -12.72
CA PRO A 26 -0.23 -14.36 -13.23
C PRO A 26 -0.92 -13.02 -12.94
N TRP A 27 -0.47 -12.30 -11.90
CA TRP A 27 -1.05 -11.04 -11.47
C TRP A 27 -0.40 -9.82 -12.12
N PHE A 28 0.69 -9.94 -12.88
CA PHE A 28 1.42 -8.78 -13.40
C PHE A 28 0.56 -7.85 -14.26
N GLY A 29 -0.31 -8.41 -15.12
CA GLY A 29 -1.24 -7.59 -15.91
C GLY A 29 -2.21 -6.80 -15.03
N PHE A 30 -2.78 -7.45 -14.01
CA PHE A 30 -3.65 -6.79 -13.04
C PHE A 30 -2.91 -5.75 -12.20
N LEU A 31 -1.73 -6.10 -11.67
CA LEU A 31 -0.91 -5.20 -10.85
C LEU A 31 -0.49 -3.96 -11.65
N LYS A 32 -0.15 -4.12 -12.93
CA LYS A 32 0.16 -2.98 -13.79
C LYS A 32 -1.05 -2.07 -14.01
N LEU A 33 -2.21 -2.65 -14.28
CA LEU A 33 -3.47 -1.90 -14.42
C LEU A 33 -3.82 -1.18 -13.11
N PHE A 34 -3.75 -1.88 -12.00
CA PHE A 34 -4.07 -1.40 -10.66
C PHE A 34 -3.16 -0.23 -10.26
N ASP A 35 -1.84 -0.40 -10.39
CA ASP A 35 -0.85 0.65 -10.11
C ASP A 35 -1.04 1.88 -11.00
N THR A 36 -1.30 1.68 -12.31
CA THR A 36 -1.57 2.77 -13.26
C THR A 36 -2.90 3.49 -12.98
N GLY A 37 -3.88 2.78 -12.40
CA GLY A 37 -5.13 3.38 -11.94
C GLY A 37 -4.90 4.24 -10.69
N LEU A 38 -4.28 3.65 -9.66
CA LEU A 38 -3.95 4.31 -8.40
C LEU A 38 -3.08 5.54 -8.59
N SER A 39 -2.13 5.54 -9.53
CA SER A 39 -1.26 6.68 -9.79
C SER A 39 -2.01 7.93 -10.27
N LYS A 40 -3.26 7.78 -10.75
CA LYS A 40 -4.11 8.89 -11.20
C LYS A 40 -5.03 9.42 -10.09
N TRP A 41 -5.10 8.74 -8.96
CA TRP A 41 -5.98 9.11 -7.86
C TRP A 41 -5.29 10.15 -6.96
N PRO A 42 -6.09 10.98 -6.25
CA PRO A 42 -5.53 11.96 -5.33
C PRO A 42 -4.62 11.29 -4.30
N THR A 43 -3.44 11.87 -4.12
CA THR A 43 -2.52 11.47 -3.05
C THR A 43 -2.97 12.10 -1.73
N VAL A 44 -2.92 11.29 -0.68
CA VAL A 44 -3.22 11.64 0.70
C VAL A 44 -1.91 11.60 1.49
N GLN A 45 -1.54 12.74 2.08
CA GLN A 45 -0.35 12.92 2.91
C GLN A 45 -0.77 13.28 4.34
N GLU A 46 -1.26 12.29 5.09
CA GLU A 46 -1.72 12.47 6.46
C GLU A 46 -1.60 11.17 7.26
N CYS A 47 -1.97 11.22 8.55
CA CYS A 47 -2.07 10.01 9.36
C CYS A 47 -3.28 9.18 8.96
N VAL A 48 -3.04 7.93 8.55
CA VAL A 48 -4.05 6.95 8.20
C VAL A 48 -4.03 5.79 9.19
N TRP A 49 -5.19 5.15 9.34
CA TRP A 49 -5.43 4.13 10.35
C TRP A 49 -5.73 2.78 9.70
N ARG A 50 -5.22 1.71 10.31
CA ARG A 50 -5.54 0.34 9.94
C ARG A 50 -5.79 -0.49 11.19
N GLY A 51 -6.89 -1.24 11.19
CA GLY A 51 -7.19 -2.21 12.24
C GLY A 51 -6.76 -3.62 11.83
N ALA A 52 -6.23 -4.38 12.78
CA ALA A 52 -6.04 -5.82 12.65
C ALA A 52 -6.70 -6.53 13.84
N HIS A 53 -7.49 -7.56 13.55
CA HIS A 53 -7.97 -8.50 14.55
C HIS A 53 -6.79 -9.40 14.98
N GLY A 54 -6.55 -9.50 16.29
CA GLY A 54 -5.36 -10.14 16.87
C GLY A 54 -4.26 -9.15 17.26
N ASP A 55 -3.45 -9.55 18.25
CA ASP A 55 -2.18 -8.89 18.56
C ASP A 55 -1.11 -9.31 17.53
N ILE A 56 -0.67 -8.33 16.75
CA ILE A 56 0.47 -8.43 15.84
C ILE A 56 1.59 -7.45 16.23
N SER A 57 1.46 -6.76 17.37
CA SER A 57 2.40 -5.71 17.84
C SER A 57 3.83 -6.22 17.94
N GLN A 58 4.00 -7.48 18.31
CA GLN A 58 5.31 -8.14 18.45
C GLN A 58 6.11 -8.23 17.14
N GLN A 59 5.47 -8.01 15.99
CA GLN A 59 6.12 -7.96 14.67
C GLN A 59 6.80 -6.62 14.40
N PHE A 60 6.59 -5.60 15.24
CA PHE A 60 7.04 -4.23 15.03
C PHE A 60 7.93 -3.78 16.18
N LYS A 61 9.25 -3.70 15.94
CA LYS A 61 10.20 -3.15 16.91
C LYS A 61 10.66 -1.77 16.46
N GLU A 62 10.84 -0.88 17.42
CA GLU A 62 11.27 0.48 17.15
C GLU A 62 12.52 0.55 16.26
N GLY A 63 12.48 1.39 15.23
CA GLY A 63 13.56 1.56 14.28
C GLY A 63 13.56 0.57 13.12
N ASP A 64 12.80 -0.53 13.20
CA ASP A 64 12.72 -1.52 12.12
C ASP A 64 12.18 -0.88 10.83
N LYS A 65 12.72 -1.35 9.70
CA LYS A 65 12.20 -1.05 8.36
C LYS A 65 11.59 -2.32 7.79
N LEU A 66 10.36 -2.22 7.32
CA LEU A 66 9.61 -3.32 6.72
C LEU A 66 9.00 -2.91 5.37
N THR A 67 8.65 -3.91 4.56
CA THR A 67 7.93 -3.71 3.30
C THR A 67 6.60 -4.43 3.36
N TRP A 68 5.51 -3.70 3.20
CA TRP A 68 4.19 -4.29 3.03
C TRP A 68 3.95 -4.60 1.56
N TRP A 69 4.20 -5.86 1.19
CA TRP A 69 4.02 -6.33 -0.18
C TRP A 69 2.55 -6.37 -0.63
N SER A 70 1.61 -6.50 0.30
CA SER A 70 0.18 -6.54 0.02
C SER A 70 -0.41 -5.17 -0.29
N ILE A 71 -1.58 -5.14 -0.93
CA ILE A 71 -2.45 -3.97 -0.97
C ILE A 71 -3.05 -3.78 0.42
N ASN A 72 -2.91 -2.59 1.01
CA ASN A 72 -3.42 -2.31 2.36
C ASN A 72 -4.50 -1.25 2.32
N TYR A 73 -5.71 -1.64 2.74
CA TYR A 73 -6.78 -0.72 3.07
C TYR A 73 -6.52 -0.05 4.42
N CYS A 74 -6.69 1.26 4.42
CA CYS A 74 -6.64 2.13 5.57
C CYS A 74 -7.83 3.09 5.51
N SER A 75 -8.06 3.82 6.59
CA SER A 75 -9.01 4.92 6.62
C SER A 75 -8.35 6.14 7.25
N ILE A 76 -8.72 7.33 6.77
CA ILE A 76 -8.38 8.59 7.46
C ILE A 76 -9.20 8.72 8.76
N SER A 77 -10.33 8.02 8.87
CA SER A 77 -11.21 8.06 10.03
C SER A 77 -10.85 7.00 11.05
N LEU A 78 -10.30 7.42 12.21
CA LEU A 78 -10.12 6.52 13.34
C LEU A 78 -11.44 5.85 13.77
N LYS A 79 -12.56 6.57 13.71
CA LYS A 79 -13.88 6.04 14.04
C LYS A 79 -14.26 4.84 13.15
N VAL A 80 -14.01 4.94 11.83
CA VAL A 80 -14.32 3.83 10.89
C VAL A 80 -13.50 2.59 11.26
N VAL A 81 -12.23 2.77 11.64
CA VAL A 81 -11.38 1.65 12.06
C VAL A 81 -11.80 1.09 13.41
N GLN A 82 -12.22 1.94 14.36
CA GLN A 82 -12.79 1.50 15.64
C GLN A 82 -14.07 0.69 15.44
N ASP A 83 -14.97 1.16 14.58
CA ASP A 83 -16.22 0.45 14.24
C ASP A 83 -15.92 -0.91 13.57
N PHE A 84 -14.86 -0.98 12.74
CA PHE A 84 -14.38 -2.24 12.15
C PHE A 84 -13.82 -3.23 13.19
N LEU A 85 -13.04 -2.75 14.15
CA LEU A 85 -12.49 -3.58 15.24
C LEU A 85 -13.58 -3.99 16.25
N GLY A 86 -14.64 -3.20 16.37
CA GLY A 86 -15.74 -3.46 17.29
C GLY A 86 -15.29 -3.46 18.76
N SER A 87 -15.91 -4.32 19.56
CA SER A 87 -15.57 -4.52 20.97
C SER A 87 -14.63 -5.70 21.19
N GLU A 88 -13.90 -6.13 20.16
CA GLU A 88 -12.97 -7.25 20.29
C GLU A 88 -11.76 -6.87 21.13
N GLU A 89 -11.47 -7.71 22.13
CA GLU A 89 -10.21 -7.68 22.85
C GLU A 89 -9.11 -8.27 21.96
N ASN A 90 -7.84 -7.97 22.28
CA ASN A 90 -6.69 -8.49 21.52
C ASN A 90 -6.67 -8.01 20.06
N THR A 91 -6.65 -6.70 19.85
CA THR A 91 -6.62 -6.06 18.52
C THR A 91 -5.40 -5.17 18.38
N THR A 92 -4.94 -4.96 17.15
CA THR A 92 -3.86 -4.01 16.87
C THR A 92 -4.37 -2.86 16.02
N LEU A 93 -4.18 -1.63 16.49
CA LEU A 93 -4.40 -0.41 15.75
C LEU A 93 -3.06 0.11 15.22
N LEU A 94 -2.96 0.26 13.90
CA LEU A 94 -1.78 0.84 13.27
C LEU A 94 -2.08 2.29 12.88
N MET A 95 -1.28 3.20 13.42
CA MET A 95 -1.24 4.61 13.03
C MET A 95 -0.08 4.80 12.07
N ILE A 96 -0.36 5.31 10.88
CA ILE A 96 0.61 5.37 9.78
C ILE A 96 0.69 6.81 9.29
N GLU A 97 1.85 7.45 9.44
CA GLU A 97 2.18 8.68 8.73
C GLU A 97 2.38 8.32 7.24
N ALA A 98 1.36 8.54 6.42
CA ALA A 98 1.40 8.18 5.00
C ALA A 98 1.83 9.35 4.13
N GLU A 99 2.60 9.05 3.09
CA GLU A 99 3.12 10.02 2.12
C GLU A 99 2.54 9.80 0.72
N ASN A 100 2.17 8.56 0.40
CA ASN A 100 1.65 8.19 -0.92
C ASN A 100 0.39 7.34 -0.85
N ALA A 101 -0.42 7.51 0.20
CA ALA A 101 -1.75 6.91 0.26
C ALA A 101 -2.63 7.45 -0.87
N LYS A 102 -3.51 6.62 -1.42
CA LYS A 102 -4.42 7.00 -2.51
C LYS A 102 -5.86 7.06 -2.00
N ASP A 103 -6.51 8.19 -2.20
CA ASP A 103 -7.94 8.34 -1.91
C ASP A 103 -8.76 7.48 -2.89
N ILE A 104 -9.55 6.56 -2.34
CA ILE A 104 -10.39 5.65 -3.11
C ILE A 104 -11.88 5.90 -2.87
N SER A 105 -12.24 6.94 -2.12
CA SER A 105 -13.61 7.25 -1.70
C SER A 105 -14.60 7.31 -2.86
N GLY A 106 -14.17 7.78 -4.04
CA GLY A 106 -14.98 7.83 -5.26
C GLY A 106 -15.22 6.49 -5.97
N TYR A 107 -14.57 5.41 -5.54
CA TYR A 107 -14.60 4.09 -6.20
C TYR A 107 -15.05 2.96 -5.28
N THR A 108 -15.20 3.24 -3.99
CA THR A 108 -15.70 2.27 -3.01
C THR A 108 -17.22 2.26 -2.94
N ASN A 109 -17.80 1.11 -2.59
CA ASN A 109 -19.22 1.00 -2.28
C ASN A 109 -19.56 1.50 -0.86
N PHE A 110 -18.56 1.99 -0.12
CA PHE A 110 -18.66 2.48 1.26
C PHE A 110 -18.16 3.94 1.34
N PRO A 111 -18.91 4.92 0.82
CA PRO A 111 -18.45 6.30 0.69
C PRO A 111 -18.08 6.95 2.03
N ASP A 112 -18.74 6.57 3.13
CA ASP A 112 -18.44 7.08 4.47
C ASP A 112 -17.15 6.51 5.08
N GLY A 113 -16.56 5.48 4.45
CA GLY A 113 -15.38 4.78 4.96
C GLY A 113 -14.10 5.62 4.93
N LYS A 114 -14.09 6.76 4.21
CA LYS A 114 -12.89 7.60 3.97
C LYS A 114 -11.68 6.74 3.62
N GLU A 115 -11.92 5.76 2.74
CA GLU A 115 -10.98 4.69 2.46
C GLU A 115 -9.81 5.22 1.64
N VAL A 116 -8.63 4.79 2.05
CA VAL A 116 -7.39 5.04 1.31
C VAL A 116 -6.62 3.74 1.15
N LEU A 117 -5.79 3.68 0.11
CA LEU A 117 -4.94 2.54 -0.18
C LEU A 117 -3.46 2.90 -0.08
N LEU A 118 -2.70 2.03 0.57
CA LEU A 118 -1.24 1.97 0.41
C LEU A 118 -0.90 0.99 -0.70
N HIS A 119 0.07 1.36 -1.54
CA HIS A 119 0.52 0.55 -2.66
C HIS A 119 1.13 -0.78 -2.19
N PRO A 120 1.05 -1.84 -3.01
CA PRO A 120 1.87 -3.02 -2.77
C PRO A 120 3.36 -2.64 -2.85
N GLY A 121 4.12 -3.03 -1.85
CA GLY A 121 5.54 -2.67 -1.74
C GLY A 121 5.82 -1.37 -0.95
N THR A 122 4.81 -0.76 -0.33
CA THR A 122 5.01 0.39 0.57
C THR A 122 6.01 0.03 1.67
N GLN A 123 7.06 0.85 1.79
CA GLN A 123 8.08 0.70 2.83
C GLN A 123 7.69 1.52 4.06
N LEU A 124 7.82 0.95 5.23
CA LEU A 124 7.43 1.56 6.50
C LEU A 124 8.58 1.47 7.49
N ARG A 125 8.69 2.48 8.35
CA ARG A 125 9.56 2.49 9.51
C ARG A 125 8.72 2.49 10.78
N VAL A 126 9.08 1.64 11.73
CA VAL A 126 8.48 1.64 13.07
C VAL A 126 9.06 2.81 13.86
N LYS A 127 8.19 3.71 14.33
CA LYS A 127 8.58 4.98 14.94
C LYS A 127 8.81 4.88 16.44
N SER A 128 8.13 3.95 17.10
CA SER A 128 8.23 3.68 18.53
C SER A 128 7.86 2.24 18.83
N ASN A 129 8.28 1.73 19.98
CA ASN A 129 7.74 0.47 20.49
C ASN A 129 6.23 0.57 20.69
N ALA A 130 5.52 -0.55 20.51
CA ALA A 130 4.07 -0.58 20.61
C ALA A 130 3.58 -0.09 21.98
N LEU A 131 2.50 0.68 21.98
CA LEU A 131 1.79 1.07 23.20
C LEU A 131 0.79 -0.02 23.55
N HIS A 132 1.04 -0.72 24.65
CA HIS A 132 0.16 -1.76 25.16
C HIS A 132 -0.91 -1.19 26.09
N HIS A 133 -2.18 -1.22 25.68
CA HIS A 133 -3.28 -0.78 26.54
C HIS A 133 -3.73 -1.90 27.48
N LYS A 134 -4.04 -1.54 28.73
CA LYS A 134 -4.69 -2.46 29.68
C LYS A 134 -6.10 -2.74 29.19
N GLY A 135 -6.30 -3.88 28.54
CA GLY A 135 -7.53 -4.25 27.82
C GLY A 135 -7.29 -4.97 26.49
N GLY A 136 -6.03 -5.12 26.08
CA GLY A 136 -5.65 -5.98 24.96
C GLY A 136 -5.62 -5.30 23.59
N SER A 137 -5.86 -4.00 23.49
CA SER A 137 -5.65 -3.27 22.22
C SER A 137 -4.28 -2.62 22.22
N ASP A 138 -3.46 -2.97 21.24
CA ASP A 138 -2.12 -2.42 21.04
C ASP A 138 -2.11 -1.36 19.95
N VAL A 139 -1.30 -0.31 20.12
CA VAL A 139 -1.11 0.73 19.11
C VAL A 139 0.31 0.70 18.58
N VAL A 140 0.46 0.60 17.26
CA VAL A 140 1.74 0.62 16.54
C VAL A 140 1.83 1.91 15.73
N HIS A 141 2.94 2.65 15.88
CA HIS A 141 3.21 3.87 15.13
C HIS A 141 4.22 3.61 14.00
N LEU A 142 3.78 3.86 12.77
CA LEU A 142 4.53 3.65 11.55
C LEU A 142 4.65 4.97 10.77
N ALA A 143 5.70 5.10 9.98
CA ALA A 143 5.81 6.14 8.97
C ALA A 143 6.24 5.54 7.63
N GLU A 144 5.61 5.99 6.55
CA GLU A 144 6.02 5.65 5.19
C GLU A 144 7.44 6.16 4.93
N VAL A 145 8.29 5.27 4.41
CA VAL A 145 9.62 5.65 3.94
C VAL A 145 9.48 6.11 2.50
N TYR A 146 9.31 7.42 2.35
CA TYR A 146 9.27 8.06 1.05
C TYR A 146 10.66 8.63 0.72
N ASP A 147 11.28 8.11 -0.34
CA ASP A 147 12.52 8.69 -0.85
C ASP A 147 12.14 9.72 -1.91
N SER A 148 12.43 11.00 -1.65
CA SER A 148 12.06 12.13 -2.52
C SER A 148 12.79 12.14 -3.87
N HIS A 149 13.54 11.09 -4.19
CA HIS A 149 14.14 10.91 -5.49
C HIS A 149 13.05 10.54 -6.50
N GLU A 150 12.60 11.55 -7.26
CA GLU A 150 11.90 11.37 -8.53
C GLU A 150 12.56 10.22 -9.28
N VAL A 151 11.88 9.06 -9.33
CA VAL A 151 12.23 8.02 -10.28
C VAL A 151 11.89 8.63 -11.64
N GLN A 152 12.89 9.24 -12.28
CA GLN A 152 12.86 9.51 -13.71
C GLN A 152 12.75 8.16 -14.40
N LEU A 153 11.53 7.67 -14.56
CA LEU A 153 11.24 6.56 -15.46
C LEU A 153 11.82 6.97 -16.81
N PRO A 154 12.74 6.18 -17.40
CA PRO A 154 13.25 6.49 -18.71
C PRO A 154 12.05 6.62 -19.64
N ASN A 155 11.85 7.83 -20.16
CA ASN A 155 10.78 8.09 -21.11
C ASN A 155 11.01 7.15 -22.29
N ALA A 156 10.26 6.05 -22.40
CA ALA A 156 10.39 5.11 -23.52
C ALA A 156 10.18 5.85 -24.88
N MET A 157 9.43 6.96 -24.85
CA MET A 157 9.26 7.91 -25.95
C MET A 157 10.53 8.70 -26.32
N ALA A 158 11.48 8.91 -25.41
CA ALA A 158 12.73 9.61 -25.70
C ALA A 158 13.74 8.70 -26.41
N ALA A 159 13.78 7.41 -26.05
CA ALA A 159 14.64 6.41 -26.70
C ALA A 159 14.24 6.15 -28.16
N LEU A 160 12.96 6.28 -28.49
CA LEU A 160 12.44 6.15 -29.87
C LEU A 160 12.75 7.34 -30.78
N LYS A 161 13.10 8.51 -30.23
CA LYS A 161 13.46 9.70 -31.04
C LYS A 161 14.92 9.72 -31.49
N LEU A 162 15.77 8.84 -30.95
CA LEU A 162 17.20 8.79 -31.27
C LEU A 162 17.53 7.83 -32.44
N SER A 163 16.59 7.03 -32.93
CA SER A 163 16.85 6.10 -34.05
C SER A 163 16.40 6.59 -35.42
N SER A 164 15.82 7.79 -35.57
CA SER A 164 15.29 8.28 -36.87
C SER A 164 16.17 9.30 -37.60
N LYS A 165 17.42 9.52 -37.17
CA LYS A 165 18.37 10.39 -37.90
C LYS A 165 19.75 9.77 -38.05
N ALA A 166 19.82 8.67 -38.78
CA ALA A 166 21.03 8.27 -39.48
C ALA A 166 20.58 7.51 -40.73
N ASP A 167 20.49 8.22 -41.85
CA ASP A 167 20.64 7.71 -43.21
C ASP A 167 20.16 8.80 -44.18
N ASN A 168 21.05 9.75 -44.50
CA ASN A 168 21.27 10.17 -45.89
C ASN A 168 22.43 11.17 -45.98
N LYS A 169 23.66 10.65 -46.04
CA LYS A 169 24.79 11.33 -46.68
C LYS A 169 25.70 10.25 -47.25
N ASN A 170 25.52 9.94 -48.54
CA ASN A 170 26.59 9.74 -49.53
C ASN A 170 26.03 9.02 -50.76
N ALA A 171 25.85 9.75 -51.86
CA ALA A 171 26.23 9.29 -53.19
C ALA A 171 26.35 10.50 -54.11
N ILE A 172 27.48 10.52 -54.82
CA ILE A 172 27.96 11.50 -55.79
C ILE A 172 27.05 11.54 -57.02
#